data_AF-A0A7D5H2I0-F1
#
_entry.id   AF-A0A7D5H2I0-F1
#
_cell.length_a   1.000
_cell.length_b   1.000
_cell.length_c   1.000
_cell.angle_alpha   90.00
_cell.angle_beta   90.00
_cell.angle_gamma   90.00
#
_symmetry.space_group_name_H-M   'P 1'
#
loop_
_entity.id
_entity.type
_entity.pdbx_description
1 polymer ?
#
loop_
_entity_poly.entity_id
_entity_poly.type
_entity_poly.pdbx_seq_one_letter_code
_entity_poly.pdbx_strand_id
1 'polypeptide(L)'
;MSSDASTGASEPDASSAEYDQMLETIDVAIAEARRKVESGRVYDAENEKVRIKWIRALAYAVNVRRQVTTDRDLEELAEEVERMKELRGIDR
;
A
#
# COMPACT_ATOMS: atom_id res chain seq x y z
N MET A 1 -13.06 -8.00 -40.48
CA MET A 1 -11.84 -8.17 -39.65
C MET A 1 -11.22 -6.80 -39.47
N SER A 2 -11.64 -6.06 -38.44
CA SER A 2 -10.90 -4.89 -37.93
C SER A 2 -10.82 -5.06 -36.43
N SER A 3 -9.62 -5.37 -35.97
CA SER A 3 -9.26 -5.42 -34.56
C SER A 3 -9.03 -3.99 -34.08
N ASP A 4 -10.02 -3.42 -33.40
CA ASP A 4 -9.78 -2.33 -32.46
C ASP A 4 -9.77 -2.93 -31.05
N ALA A 5 -8.69 -3.64 -30.75
CA ALA A 5 -8.31 -3.92 -29.37
C ALA A 5 -7.57 -2.68 -28.86
N SER A 6 -8.31 -1.58 -28.67
CA SER A 6 -7.83 -0.46 -27.88
C SER A 6 -7.76 -0.97 -26.44
N THR A 7 -6.57 -1.40 -26.03
CA THR A 7 -6.23 -1.77 -24.66
C THR A 7 -6.69 -0.64 -23.75
N GLY A 8 -7.78 -0.87 -23.01
CA GLY A 8 -8.31 0.05 -22.03
C GLY A 8 -7.27 0.23 -20.93
N ALA A 9 -6.44 1.26 -21.06
CA ALA A 9 -5.93 1.94 -19.90
C ALA A 9 -7.15 2.63 -19.29
N SER A 10 -7.90 1.90 -18.46
CA SER A 10 -8.87 2.51 -17.56
C SER A 10 -8.10 3.59 -16.81
N GLU A 11 -8.61 4.83 -16.86
CA GLU A 11 -8.12 5.88 -15.97
C GLU A 11 -8.11 5.31 -14.54
N PRO A 12 -7.05 5.57 -13.76
CA PRO A 12 -7.00 5.07 -12.38
C PRO A 12 -8.25 5.56 -11.66
N ASP A 13 -9.01 4.63 -11.09
CA ASP A 13 -10.15 4.99 -10.26
C ASP A 13 -9.68 5.93 -9.14
N ALA A 14 -10.53 6.88 -8.75
CA ALA A 14 -10.19 7.88 -7.75
C ALA A 14 -9.73 7.21 -6.44
N SER A 15 -10.33 6.08 -6.06
CA SER A 15 -9.91 5.24 -4.92
C SER A 15 -8.50 4.67 -5.09
N SER A 16 -8.19 4.11 -6.27
CA SER A 16 -6.86 3.57 -6.59
C SER A 16 -5.76 4.62 -6.46
N ALA A 17 -6.00 5.83 -6.98
CA ALA A 17 -5.08 6.95 -6.88
C ALA A 17 -4.87 7.44 -5.43
N GLU A 18 -5.89 7.31 -4.57
CA GLU A 18 -5.78 7.61 -3.13
C GLU A 18 -4.91 6.57 -2.42
N TYR A 19 -5.10 5.26 -2.68
CA TYR A 19 -4.25 4.21 -2.11
C TYR A 19 -2.79 4.36 -2.51
N ASP A 20 -2.50 4.69 -3.76
CA ASP A 20 -1.13 4.87 -4.23
C ASP A 20 -0.42 6.02 -3.51
N GLN A 21 -1.10 7.16 -3.29
CA GLN A 21 -0.58 8.28 -2.49
C GLN A 21 -0.33 7.88 -1.02
N MET A 22 -1.24 7.09 -0.43
CA MET A 22 -1.04 6.57 0.93
C MET A 22 0.17 5.64 1.00
N LEU A 23 0.32 4.73 0.03
CA LEU A 23 1.44 3.80 -0.04
C LEU A 23 2.78 4.53 -0.24
N GLU A 24 2.83 5.55 -1.10
CA GLU A 24 4.03 6.37 -1.28
C GLU A 24 4.45 7.05 0.03
N THR A 25 3.48 7.64 0.75
CA THR A 25 3.73 8.26 2.06
C THR A 25 4.29 7.25 3.06
N ILE A 26 3.72 6.04 3.10
CA ILE A 26 4.18 4.97 4.00
C ILE A 26 5.58 4.48 3.61
N ASP A 27 5.88 4.36 2.31
CA ASP A 27 7.19 3.92 1.82
C ASP A 27 8.29 4.93 2.22
N VAL A 28 8.01 6.23 2.16
CA VAL A 28 8.90 7.28 2.67
C VAL A 28 9.13 7.12 4.18
N ALA A 29 8.08 6.87 4.95
CA ALA A 29 8.18 6.67 6.41
C ALA A 29 9.01 5.42 6.77
N ILE A 30 8.84 4.32 6.02
CA ILE A 30 9.62 3.09 6.17
C ILE A 30 11.10 3.37 5.86
N ALA A 31 11.41 4.05 4.76
CA ALA A 31 12.77 4.37 4.38
C ALA A 31 13.48 5.21 5.46
N GLU A 32 12.79 6.21 6.00
CA GLU A 32 13.31 7.05 7.07
C GLU A 32 13.54 6.28 8.37
N ALA A 33 12.56 5.44 8.77
CA ALA A 33 12.69 4.63 9.98
C ALA A 33 13.85 3.64 9.86
N ARG A 34 14.03 2.99 8.70
CA ARG A 34 15.18 2.10 8.43
C ARG A 34 16.50 2.85 8.57
N ARG A 35 16.63 4.04 7.95
CA ARG A 35 17.83 4.89 8.06
C ARG A 35 18.16 5.20 9.52
N LYS A 36 17.15 5.53 10.33
CA LYS A 36 17.33 5.84 11.76
C LYS A 36 17.75 4.63 12.58
N VAL A 37 17.21 3.44 12.28
CA VAL A 37 17.62 2.17 12.92
C VAL A 37 19.08 1.82 12.60
N GLU A 38 19.51 2.05 11.37
CA GLU A 38 20.86 1.72 10.88
C GLU A 38 21.94 2.73 11.33
N SER A 39 21.58 4.00 11.51
CA SER A 39 22.54 5.06 11.86
C SER A 39 22.93 5.14 13.36
N GLY A 40 22.29 4.36 14.24
CA GLY A 40 22.51 4.44 15.69
C GLY A 40 23.84 3.83 16.14
N ARG A 41 24.62 4.56 16.96
CA ARG A 41 25.84 4.05 17.60
C ARG A 41 25.48 3.23 18.85
N VAL A 42 25.79 1.93 18.81
CA VAL A 42 25.42 0.92 19.82
C VAL A 42 26.03 1.15 21.22
N TYR A 43 27.08 1.97 21.34
CA TYR A 43 27.80 2.17 22.62
C TYR A 43 27.17 3.20 23.56
N ASP A 44 26.12 3.90 23.14
CA ASP A 44 25.41 4.89 23.97
C ASP A 44 23.99 4.38 24.28
N ALA A 45 23.72 4.14 25.57
CA ALA A 45 22.45 3.59 26.03
C ALA A 45 21.24 4.48 25.71
N GLU A 46 21.41 5.81 25.64
CA GLU A 46 20.32 6.71 25.23
C GLU A 46 20.04 6.59 23.73
N ASN A 47 21.08 6.41 22.92
CA ASN A 47 20.93 6.14 21.49
C ASN A 47 20.27 4.76 21.24
N GLU A 48 20.56 3.74 22.04
CA GLU A 48 19.90 2.44 21.92
C GLU A 48 18.40 2.51 22.27
N LYS A 49 18.02 3.29 23.31
CA LYS A 49 16.60 3.54 23.61
C LYS A 49 15.86 4.20 22.45
N VAL A 50 16.49 5.17 21.80
CA VAL A 50 15.91 5.83 20.61
C VAL A 50 15.82 4.84 19.44
N ARG A 51 16.84 3.99 19.24
CA ARG A 51 16.84 2.95 18.20
C ARG A 51 15.69 1.96 18.38
N ILE A 52 15.42 1.50 19.59
CA ILE A 52 14.27 0.61 19.88
C ILE A 52 12.95 1.26 19.49
N LYS A 53 12.79 2.58 19.72
CA LYS A 53 11.58 3.31 19.29
C LYS A 53 11.46 3.33 17.76
N TRP A 54 12.56 3.54 17.04
CA TRP A 54 12.58 3.48 15.59
C TRP A 54 12.31 2.08 15.03
N ILE A 55 12.80 1.03 15.68
CA ILE A 55 12.47 -0.36 15.32
C ILE A 55 10.95 -0.59 15.47
N ARG A 56 10.36 -0.11 16.57
CA ARG A 56 8.90 -0.22 16.78
C ARG A 56 8.13 0.58 15.73
N ALA A 57 8.56 1.80 15.42
CA ALA A 57 7.95 2.63 14.38
C ALA A 57 8.05 1.97 13.00
N LEU A 58 9.21 1.38 12.66
CA LEU A 58 9.42 0.64 11.42
C LEU A 58 8.47 -0.57 11.32
N ALA A 59 8.38 -1.38 12.37
CA ALA A 59 7.49 -2.53 12.39
C ALA A 59 6.02 -2.12 12.21
N TYR A 60 5.62 -1.01 12.85
CA TYR A 60 4.28 -0.46 12.70
C TYR A 60 4.02 0.04 11.27
N ALA A 61 4.93 0.83 10.70
CA ALA A 61 4.78 1.35 9.33
C ALA A 61 4.71 0.23 8.30
N VAL A 62 5.52 -0.82 8.42
CA VAL A 62 5.46 -2.00 7.56
C VAL A 62 4.11 -2.73 7.68
N ASN A 63 3.57 -2.85 8.90
CA ASN A 63 2.25 -3.47 9.07
C ASN A 63 1.13 -2.63 8.45
N VAL A 64 1.17 -1.31 8.61
CA VAL A 64 0.20 -0.39 7.98
C VAL A 64 0.29 -0.48 6.46
N ARG A 65 1.51 -0.49 5.89
CA ARG A 65 1.71 -0.69 4.44
C ARG A 65 1.01 -1.96 3.94
N ARG A 66 1.17 -3.06 4.68
CA ARG A 66 0.52 -4.34 4.35
C ARG A 66 -1.00 -4.22 4.36
N GLN A 67 -1.56 -3.58 5.39
CA GLN A 67 -3.01 -3.36 5.51
C GLN A 67 -3.55 -2.54 4.34
N VAL A 68 -2.95 -1.37 4.05
CA VAL A 68 -3.37 -0.52 2.93
C VAL A 68 -3.29 -1.25 1.60
N THR A 69 -2.25 -2.07 1.39
CA THR A 69 -2.15 -2.91 0.18
C THR A 69 -3.30 -3.92 0.13
N THR A 70 -3.59 -4.60 1.24
CA THR A 70 -4.71 -5.55 1.32
C THR A 70 -6.05 -4.87 1.09
N ASP A 71 -6.28 -3.67 1.63
CA ASP A 71 -7.52 -2.94 1.48
C ASP A 71 -7.73 -2.53 0.01
N ARG A 72 -6.69 -2.05 -0.67
CA ARG A 72 -6.72 -1.78 -2.12
C ARG A 72 -7.04 -3.04 -2.93
N ASP A 73 -6.35 -4.14 -2.64
CA ASP A 73 -6.55 -5.40 -3.36
C ASP A 73 -7.98 -5.97 -3.11
N LEU A 74 -8.54 -5.77 -1.91
CA LEU A 74 -9.92 -6.14 -1.59
C LEU A 74 -10.94 -5.31 -2.36
N GLU A 75 -10.69 -4.01 -2.52
CA GLU A 75 -11.55 -3.11 -3.30
C GLU A 75 -11.56 -3.50 -4.77
N GLU A 76 -10.38 -3.74 -5.37
CA GLU A 76 -10.26 -4.21 -6.75
C GLU A 76 -11.02 -5.54 -6.98
N LEU A 77 -10.88 -6.49 -6.05
CA LEU A 77 -11.61 -7.76 -6.10
C LEU A 77 -13.13 -7.57 -5.95
N ALA A 78 -13.57 -6.64 -5.10
CA ALA A 78 -14.99 -6.35 -4.91
C ALA A 78 -15.61 -5.77 -6.19
N GLU A 79 -14.93 -4.85 -6.85
CA GLU A 79 -15.36 -4.33 -8.14
C GLU A 79 -15.39 -5.41 -9.22
N GLU A 80 -14.39 -6.29 -9.27
CA GLU A 80 -14.36 -7.38 -10.24
C GLU A 80 -15.53 -8.35 -10.03
N VAL A 81 -15.83 -8.68 -8.77
CA VAL A 81 -17.00 -9.48 -8.42
C VAL A 81 -18.28 -8.82 -8.88
N GLU A 82 -18.44 -7.50 -8.68
CA GLU A 82 -19.64 -6.78 -9.08
C GLU A 82 -19.80 -6.76 -10.61
N ARG A 83 -18.73 -6.44 -11.35
CA ARG A 83 -18.70 -6.54 -12.81
C ARG A 83 -19.09 -7.95 -13.30
N MET A 84 -18.61 -8.99 -12.64
CA MET A 84 -18.97 -10.37 -12.98
C MET A 84 -20.44 -10.71 -12.71
N LYS A 85 -21.03 -10.21 -11.63
CA LYS A 85 -22.46 -10.42 -11.33
C LYS A 85 -23.35 -9.70 -12.34
N GLU A 86 -23.01 -8.46 -12.70
CA GLU A 86 -23.71 -7.69 -13.72
C GLU A 86 -23.71 -8.44 -15.07
N LEU A 87 -22.55 -8.94 -15.50
CA LEU A 87 -22.42 -9.73 -16.74
C LEU A 87 -23.24 -11.02 -16.72
N ARG A 88 -23.36 -11.66 -15.54
CA ARG A 88 -24.13 -12.91 -15.38
C ARG A 88 -25.62 -12.65 -15.10
N GLY A 89 -26.05 -11.39 -14.99
CA GLY A 89 -27.43 -11.02 -14.68
C GLY A 89 -27.90 -11.52 -13.31
N ILE A 90 -26.97 -11.74 -12.37
CA ILE A 90 -27.28 -12.28 -11.03
C ILE A 90 -27.93 -11.20 -10.14
N ASP A 91 -27.78 -9.92 -10.49
CA ASP A 91 -28.31 -8.76 -9.76
C ASP A 91 -29.54 -8.08 -10.42
N ARG A 92 -30.40 -8.85 -11.13
CA ARG A 92 -31.70 -8.35 -11.64
C ARG A 92 -32.89 -8.95 -10.90
#